data_AF-A0A8S1BNZ8-F1
#
_entry.id   AF-A0A8S1BNZ8-F1
#
_cell.length_a   1.000
_cell.length_b   1.000
_cell.length_c   1.000
_cell.angle_alpha   90.00
_cell.angle_beta   90.00
_cell.angle_gamma   90.00
#
_symmetry.space_group_name_H-M   'P 1'
#
loop_
_entity.id
_entity.type
_entity.pdbx_description
1 polymer ?
#
loop_
_entity_poly.entity_id
_entity_poly.type
_entity_poly.pdbx_seq_one_letter_code
_entity_poly.pdbx_strand_id
1 'polypeptide(L)'
;MQTRSKSKSPVVKYDGGGNQEHLQRGDGKTGKLPKIKNSKPSAKVEPMYYDEANLKLMEELDNINDDNPKAKPQPKANLQPKANNQTNRTQEPIKFSAWLLIRIIAVLIVIAAIATSFMKGPATELHKPAFDEQIKIIRSQFPSQKKKSWITLVAGAYDFIDNTERPLIVLMNGYHKNTMNCLGRRYMEALNKTVTIKDAAQLQAGDYGEIVKIIKDSLEMSGGLLLSNLESLDAKLAMALHNVCDKETPLVKNSIVVITAGRTLDDIEKVWTKHIEDDKLVALVTRIRDRVITVLPEENLPCDLN
;
A
#
# COMPACT_ATOMS: atom_id res chain seq x y z
N MET A 1 38.83 -15.29 33.03
CA MET A 1 38.93 -13.81 33.04
C MET A 1 38.98 -13.32 31.60
N GLN A 2 37.85 -12.84 31.06
CA GLN A 2 37.79 -12.24 29.72
C GLN A 2 37.16 -10.85 29.88
N THR A 3 37.92 -9.82 29.54
CA THR A 3 37.54 -8.41 29.68
C THR A 3 36.74 -7.97 28.46
N ARG A 4 35.49 -7.53 28.69
CA ARG A 4 34.64 -6.85 27.71
C ARG A 4 35.10 -5.41 27.53
N SER A 5 35.59 -5.07 26.34
CA SER A 5 35.81 -3.69 25.92
C SER A 5 34.48 -3.06 25.49
N LYS A 6 34.07 -1.98 26.15
CA LYS A 6 32.89 -1.17 25.79
C LYS A 6 33.34 -0.01 24.91
N SER A 7 32.92 -0.04 23.64
CA SER A 7 33.04 1.10 22.73
C SER A 7 31.98 2.15 23.09
N LYS A 8 32.41 3.38 23.38
CA LYS A 8 31.54 4.55 23.58
C LYS A 8 31.46 5.31 22.26
N SER A 9 30.25 5.51 21.74
CA SER A 9 29.98 6.44 20.63
C SER A 9 29.93 7.89 21.12
N PRO A 10 30.37 8.86 20.32
CA PRO A 10 30.39 10.26 20.73
C PRO A 10 29.00 10.90 20.64
N VAL A 11 28.68 11.67 21.67
CA VAL A 11 27.51 12.56 21.75
C VAL A 11 27.80 13.79 20.92
N VAL A 12 27.07 13.98 19.81
CA VAL A 12 27.10 15.22 19.02
C VAL A 12 26.11 16.19 19.67
N LYS A 13 26.63 17.27 20.26
CA LYS A 13 25.84 18.42 20.70
C LYS A 13 25.61 19.35 19.51
N TYR A 14 24.36 19.67 19.24
CA TYR A 14 23.98 20.75 18.33
C TYR A 14 23.71 22.02 19.16
N ASP A 15 24.54 23.04 18.96
CA ASP A 15 24.31 24.38 19.50
C ASP A 15 23.36 25.13 18.54
N GLY A 16 22.13 25.34 19.01
CA GLY A 16 21.13 26.16 18.32
C GLY A 16 21.34 27.64 18.63
N GLY A 17 22.06 28.34 17.76
CA GLY A 17 22.15 29.81 17.76
C GLY A 17 20.87 30.43 17.19
N GLY A 18 20.03 30.99 18.06
CA GLY A 18 18.87 31.81 17.67
C GLY A 18 19.29 33.25 17.43
N ASN A 19 19.17 33.71 16.18
CA ASN A 19 19.18 35.13 15.84
C ASN A 19 17.75 35.66 15.87
N GLN A 20 17.45 36.50 16.87
CA GLN A 20 16.32 37.42 16.84
C GLN A 20 16.68 38.62 15.97
N GLU A 21 16.09 38.72 14.78
CA GLU A 21 16.14 39.94 14.00
C GLU A 21 14.95 40.86 14.34
N HIS A 22 15.34 42.11 14.59
CA HIS A 22 14.53 43.28 14.88
C HIS A 22 13.43 43.52 13.83
N LEU A 23 12.17 43.55 14.28
CA LEU A 23 11.07 44.12 13.51
C LEU A 23 11.12 45.66 13.64
N GLN A 24 11.60 46.35 12.61
CA GLN A 24 11.41 47.79 12.46
C GLN A 24 10.02 48.07 11.87
N ARG A 25 9.30 48.94 12.58
CA ARG A 25 7.98 49.49 12.25
C ARG A 25 8.17 50.55 11.16
N GLY A 26 7.75 50.24 9.93
CA GLY A 26 7.75 51.16 8.79
C GLY A 26 6.34 51.66 8.50
N ASP A 27 6.15 52.98 8.59
CA ASP A 27 4.90 53.69 8.37
C ASP A 27 4.50 53.77 6.87
N GLY A 28 3.23 53.46 6.63
CA GLY A 28 2.33 54.17 5.71
C GLY A 28 2.79 54.55 4.30
N LYS A 29 2.42 53.73 3.30
CA LYS A 29 1.97 54.23 1.98
C LYS A 29 0.80 53.37 1.46
N THR A 30 -0.37 53.99 1.36
CA THR A 30 -1.59 53.45 0.76
C THR A 30 -1.43 53.33 -0.76
N GLY A 31 -1.00 52.17 -1.23
CA GLY A 31 -1.04 51.77 -2.64
C GLY A 31 -2.39 51.13 -2.98
N LYS A 32 -3.08 51.64 -4.00
CA LYS A 32 -4.32 51.09 -4.54
C LYS A 32 -4.12 49.62 -4.95
N LEU A 33 -4.89 48.70 -4.36
CA LEU A 33 -4.96 47.30 -4.78
C LEU A 33 -5.53 47.18 -6.21
N PRO A 34 -4.94 46.34 -7.07
CA PRO A 34 -5.58 45.93 -8.32
C PRO A 34 -6.81 45.07 -8.02
N LYS A 35 -7.92 45.40 -8.69
CA LYS A 35 -9.17 44.62 -8.65
C LYS A 35 -8.91 43.20 -9.18
N ILE A 36 -8.85 42.22 -8.28
CA ILE A 36 -8.88 40.80 -8.62
C ILE A 36 -10.26 40.51 -9.21
N LYS A 37 -10.30 40.09 -10.47
CA LYS A 37 -11.52 39.62 -11.14
C LYS A 37 -11.95 38.32 -10.46
N ASN A 38 -13.16 38.31 -9.93
CA ASN A 38 -13.82 37.15 -9.33
C ASN A 38 -13.72 35.95 -10.30
N SER A 39 -12.93 34.95 -9.91
CA SER A 39 -12.90 33.65 -10.55
C SER A 39 -14.23 32.94 -10.28
N LYS A 40 -14.71 32.29 -11.33
CA LYS A 40 -15.96 31.55 -11.44
C LYS A 40 -16.04 30.49 -10.32
N PRO A 41 -17.20 30.32 -9.63
CA PRO A 41 -17.34 29.30 -8.60
C PRO A 41 -17.10 27.91 -9.19
N SER A 42 -16.18 27.19 -8.55
CA SER A 42 -15.82 25.80 -8.82
C SER A 42 -17.06 24.91 -8.84
N ALA A 43 -17.06 23.94 -9.75
CA ALA A 43 -18.17 23.02 -9.99
C ALA A 43 -18.65 22.38 -8.69
N LYS A 44 -19.99 22.36 -8.50
CA LYS A 44 -20.64 21.60 -7.44
C LYS A 44 -20.20 20.14 -7.58
N VAL A 45 -19.42 19.65 -6.62
CA VAL A 45 -19.14 18.23 -6.45
C VAL A 45 -20.47 17.58 -6.05
N GLU A 46 -21.02 16.76 -6.94
CA GLU A 46 -22.19 15.94 -6.63
C GLU A 46 -21.84 14.96 -5.49
N PRO A 47 -22.65 14.88 -4.42
CA PRO A 47 -22.43 13.87 -3.40
C PRO A 47 -22.60 12.49 -4.03
N MET A 48 -21.60 11.62 -3.88
CA MET A 48 -21.73 10.18 -4.16
C MET A 48 -22.93 9.65 -3.37
N TYR A 49 -24.03 9.39 -4.08
CA TYR A 49 -25.25 8.81 -3.53
C TYR A 49 -25.02 7.31 -3.38
N TYR A 50 -24.95 6.84 -2.13
CA TYR A 50 -24.86 5.41 -1.85
C TYR A 50 -26.26 4.81 -1.99
N ASP A 51 -26.37 3.72 -2.76
CA ASP A 51 -27.58 2.94 -2.90
C ASP A 51 -28.08 2.46 -1.52
N GLU A 52 -29.37 2.68 -1.25
CA GLU A 52 -30.09 2.30 -0.04
C GLU A 52 -29.95 0.79 0.26
N ALA A 53 -29.74 -0.03 -0.77
CA ALA A 53 -29.44 -1.46 -0.65
C ALA A 53 -28.16 -1.74 0.16
N ASN A 54 -27.10 -0.94 -0.02
CA ASN A 54 -25.84 -1.10 0.71
C ASN A 54 -25.97 -0.64 2.18
N LEU A 55 -26.89 0.28 2.47
CA LEU A 55 -27.19 0.66 3.85
C LEU A 55 -27.95 -0.44 4.59
N LYS A 56 -28.91 -1.09 3.94
CA LYS A 56 -29.67 -2.22 4.51
C LYS A 56 -28.80 -3.44 4.77
N LEU A 57 -27.90 -3.78 3.83
CA LEU A 57 -26.92 -4.86 4.03
C LEU A 57 -26.03 -4.59 5.27
N MET A 58 -25.67 -3.32 5.50
CA MET A 58 -24.89 -2.92 6.67
C MET A 58 -25.66 -2.99 7.99
N GLU A 59 -26.98 -2.79 7.97
CA GLU A 59 -27.86 -2.94 9.14
C GLU A 59 -28.13 -4.42 9.47
N GLU A 60 -28.11 -5.28 8.45
CA GLU A 60 -28.25 -6.73 8.59
C GLU A 60 -26.99 -7.39 9.18
N LEU A 61 -25.80 -6.87 8.85
CA LEU A 61 -24.52 -7.33 9.42
C LEU A 61 -24.37 -7.03 10.93
N ASP A 62 -25.09 -6.04 11.45
CA ASP A 62 -25.06 -5.69 12.88
C ASP A 62 -25.92 -6.68 13.74
N ASN A 63 -26.69 -7.59 13.14
CA ASN A 63 -27.66 -8.47 13.82
C ASN A 63 -27.27 -9.97 13.93
N ILE A 64 -26.08 -10.38 13.55
CA ILE A 64 -25.68 -11.81 13.58
C ILE A 64 -24.75 -12.09 14.77
N ASN A 65 -25.28 -12.73 15.83
CA ASN A 65 -24.50 -13.29 16.92
C ASN A 65 -24.35 -14.82 16.80
N ASP A 66 -23.15 -15.27 17.16
CA ASP A 66 -22.67 -16.58 17.61
C ASP A 66 -23.28 -17.87 17.02
N ASP A 67 -22.43 -18.61 16.29
CA ASP A 67 -22.16 -20.03 16.55
C ASP A 67 -20.86 -20.49 15.85
N ASN A 68 -19.93 -21.05 16.62
CA ASN A 68 -18.62 -21.57 16.17
C ASN A 68 -18.50 -23.06 16.53
N PRO A 69 -17.90 -23.91 15.67
CA PRO A 69 -16.79 -24.71 16.20
C PRO A 69 -15.61 -25.01 15.24
N LYS A 70 -14.41 -24.61 15.70
CA LYS A 70 -13.12 -25.33 15.84
C LYS A 70 -12.60 -26.25 14.70
N ALA A 71 -11.43 -25.88 14.16
CA ALA A 71 -10.53 -26.73 13.38
C ALA A 71 -9.32 -27.27 14.17
N LYS A 72 -8.79 -28.43 13.75
CA LYS A 72 -7.65 -29.19 14.30
C LYS A 72 -6.38 -29.08 13.40
N PRO A 73 -5.17 -29.44 13.91
CA PRO A 73 -3.88 -28.97 13.39
C PRO A 73 -3.16 -29.90 12.39
N GLN A 74 -2.23 -29.32 11.61
CA GLN A 74 -1.31 -30.00 10.69
C GLN A 74 0.11 -30.23 11.27
N PRO A 75 0.89 -31.22 10.78
CA PRO A 75 2.22 -31.55 11.27
C PRO A 75 3.39 -30.99 10.42
N LYS A 76 4.55 -30.88 11.06
CA LYS A 76 5.85 -30.40 10.56
C LYS A 76 6.65 -31.50 9.86
N ALA A 77 7.49 -31.12 8.88
CA ALA A 77 8.70 -31.89 8.54
C ALA A 77 9.84 -30.97 8.07
N ASN A 78 11.05 -31.38 8.45
CA ASN A 78 12.33 -30.69 8.50
C ASN A 78 13.25 -31.32 7.44
N LEU A 79 14.16 -30.58 6.79
CA LEU A 79 15.33 -31.17 6.09
C LEU A 79 16.44 -30.14 5.85
N GLN A 80 17.63 -30.51 6.32
CA GLN A 80 18.91 -29.80 6.24
C GLN A 80 19.70 -30.11 4.95
N PRO A 81 20.77 -29.34 4.66
CA PRO A 81 21.43 -29.29 3.35
C PRO A 81 22.62 -30.27 3.21
N LYS A 82 22.99 -30.61 1.97
CA LYS A 82 24.24 -31.33 1.64
C LYS A 82 24.99 -30.67 0.47
N ALA A 83 26.26 -30.36 0.73
CA ALA A 83 27.29 -30.01 -0.23
C ALA A 83 27.80 -31.25 -0.99
N ASN A 84 28.26 -31.11 -2.24
CA ASN A 84 29.68 -31.11 -2.61
C ASN A 84 29.96 -31.22 -4.12
N ASN A 85 31.05 -30.56 -4.49
CA ASN A 85 32.09 -30.92 -5.46
C ASN A 85 31.84 -30.86 -6.97
N GLN A 86 32.46 -29.83 -7.56
CA GLN A 86 32.91 -29.75 -8.95
C GLN A 86 33.88 -30.89 -9.29
N THR A 87 33.71 -31.48 -10.47
CA THR A 87 34.73 -32.31 -11.12
C THR A 87 34.82 -31.89 -12.57
N ASN A 88 35.96 -31.31 -12.96
CA ASN A 88 36.29 -31.01 -14.35
C ASN A 88 36.59 -32.32 -15.08
N ARG A 89 35.84 -32.60 -16.15
CA ARG A 89 36.09 -33.71 -17.08
C ARG A 89 36.31 -33.18 -18.49
N THR A 90 37.45 -33.54 -19.04
CA THR A 90 37.86 -33.39 -20.44
C THR A 90 36.85 -34.11 -21.35
N GLN A 91 36.25 -33.37 -22.29
CA GLN A 91 35.24 -33.90 -23.21
C GLN A 91 35.92 -34.50 -24.45
N GLU A 92 35.78 -35.82 -24.62
CA GLU A 92 35.84 -36.44 -25.94
C GLU A 92 34.50 -36.26 -26.67
N PRO A 93 34.49 -36.18 -28.02
CA PRO A 93 33.27 -35.96 -28.79
C PRO A 93 32.36 -37.20 -28.73
N ILE A 94 31.37 -37.15 -27.83
CA ILE A 94 30.33 -38.17 -27.70
C ILE A 94 29.47 -38.14 -28.96
N LYS A 95 29.52 -39.22 -29.75
CA LYS A 95 28.59 -39.46 -30.86
C LYS A 95 27.20 -39.79 -30.28
N PHE A 96 26.49 -38.75 -29.84
CA PHE A 96 25.10 -38.88 -29.41
C PHE A 96 24.25 -39.28 -30.61
N SER A 97 23.54 -40.40 -30.50
CA SER A 97 22.55 -40.76 -31.51
C SER A 97 21.47 -39.66 -31.54
N ALA A 98 21.16 -39.15 -32.72
CA ALA A 98 20.17 -38.08 -32.90
C ALA A 98 18.81 -38.44 -32.25
N TRP A 99 18.52 -39.73 -32.14
CA TRP A 99 17.32 -40.25 -31.52
C TRP A 99 17.24 -40.00 -30.01
N LEU A 100 18.37 -39.99 -29.31
CA LEU A 100 18.41 -39.73 -27.88
C LEU A 100 18.18 -38.24 -27.58
N LEU A 101 18.69 -37.35 -28.44
CA LEU A 101 18.40 -35.91 -28.36
C LEU A 101 16.91 -35.61 -28.54
N ILE A 102 16.24 -36.26 -29.50
CA ILE A 102 14.79 -36.12 -29.71
C ILE A 102 14.01 -36.51 -28.44
N ARG A 103 14.39 -37.61 -27.78
CA ARG A 103 13.74 -38.03 -26.53
C ARG A 103 13.97 -37.05 -25.38
N ILE A 104 15.16 -36.50 -25.23
CA ILE A 104 15.44 -35.50 -24.18
C ILE A 104 14.60 -34.25 -24.41
N ILE A 105 14.52 -33.76 -25.65
CA ILE A 105 13.71 -32.57 -25.98
C ILE A 105 12.23 -32.83 -25.68
N ALA A 106 11.69 -33.99 -26.05
CA ALA A 106 10.30 -34.34 -25.76
C ALA A 106 10.01 -34.37 -24.25
N VAL A 107 10.92 -34.93 -23.43
CA VAL A 107 10.77 -34.94 -21.96
C VAL A 107 10.83 -33.53 -21.38
N LEU A 108 11.73 -32.66 -21.87
CA LEU A 108 11.82 -31.27 -21.42
C LEU A 108 10.55 -30.47 -21.74
N ILE A 109 9.92 -30.70 -22.89
CA ILE A 109 8.65 -30.06 -23.26
C ILE A 109 7.53 -30.49 -22.30
N VAL A 110 7.46 -31.79 -21.97
CA VAL A 110 6.47 -32.30 -21.02
C VAL A 110 6.69 -31.74 -19.62
N ILE A 111 7.94 -31.71 -19.14
CA ILE A 111 8.26 -31.10 -17.83
C ILE A 111 7.90 -29.62 -17.82
N ALA A 112 8.21 -28.87 -18.89
CA ALA A 112 7.83 -27.47 -19.00
C ALA A 112 6.31 -27.27 -19.00
N ALA A 113 5.56 -28.09 -19.73
CA ALA A 113 4.09 -28.04 -19.76
C ALA A 113 3.46 -28.39 -18.40
N ILE A 114 4.04 -29.35 -17.68
CA ILE A 114 3.59 -29.71 -16.34
C ILE A 114 3.91 -28.56 -15.36
N ALA A 115 5.13 -28.01 -15.42
CA ALA A 115 5.53 -26.89 -14.56
C ALA A 115 4.66 -25.64 -14.79
N THR A 116 4.32 -25.31 -16.03
CA THR A 116 3.41 -24.18 -16.32
C THR A 116 1.98 -24.44 -15.85
N SER A 117 1.53 -25.70 -15.80
CA SER A 117 0.22 -26.07 -15.27
C SER A 117 0.16 -25.97 -13.75
N PHE A 118 1.21 -26.38 -13.03
CA PHE A 118 1.28 -26.28 -11.56
C PHE A 118 1.52 -24.84 -11.06
N MET A 119 2.17 -23.98 -11.85
CA MET A 119 2.38 -22.58 -11.48
C MET A 119 1.12 -21.72 -11.58
N LYS A 120 0.12 -22.14 -12.35
CA LYS A 120 -1.23 -21.59 -12.25
C LYS A 120 -1.95 -22.29 -11.09
N GLY A 121 -1.52 -22.00 -9.86
CA GLY A 121 -2.34 -22.33 -8.69
C GLY A 121 -3.77 -21.80 -8.91
N PRO A 122 -4.80 -22.46 -8.35
CA PRO A 122 -6.15 -21.91 -8.44
C PRO A 122 -6.08 -20.49 -7.92
N ALA A 123 -6.37 -19.51 -8.78
CA ALA A 123 -6.58 -18.15 -8.32
C ALA A 123 -7.74 -18.26 -7.35
N THR A 124 -7.48 -18.22 -6.05
CA THR A 124 -8.53 -18.27 -5.05
C THR A 124 -9.36 -17.03 -5.28
N GLU A 125 -10.49 -17.19 -5.96
CA GLU A 125 -11.41 -16.09 -6.19
C GLU A 125 -11.80 -15.53 -4.84
N LEU A 126 -11.56 -14.23 -4.66
CA LEU A 126 -11.92 -13.54 -3.45
C LEU A 126 -13.44 -13.41 -3.43
N HIS A 127 -14.11 -14.22 -2.62
CA HIS A 127 -15.57 -14.18 -2.51
C HIS A 127 -16.01 -13.21 -1.41
N LYS A 128 -17.07 -12.43 -1.69
CA LYS A 128 -17.65 -11.45 -0.74
C LYS A 128 -17.96 -12.04 0.65
N PRO A 129 -18.56 -13.25 0.80
CA PRO A 129 -18.83 -13.81 2.12
C PRO A 129 -17.57 -14.03 2.97
N ALA A 130 -16.48 -14.49 2.35
CA ALA A 130 -15.22 -14.68 3.06
C ALA A 130 -14.64 -13.34 3.52
N PHE A 131 -14.72 -12.30 2.69
CA PHE A 131 -14.34 -10.94 3.07
C PHE A 131 -15.24 -10.39 4.20
N ASP A 132 -16.55 -10.64 4.17
CA ASP A 132 -17.51 -10.16 5.17
C ASP A 132 -17.22 -10.74 6.57
N GLU A 133 -16.86 -12.03 6.63
CA GLU A 133 -16.41 -12.64 7.88
C GLU A 133 -15.13 -11.99 8.42
N GLN A 134 -14.14 -11.76 7.55
CA GLN A 134 -12.88 -11.13 7.94
C GLN A 134 -13.09 -9.68 8.38
N ILE A 135 -13.88 -8.88 7.66
CA ILE A 135 -14.11 -7.48 8.01
C ILE A 135 -14.91 -7.35 9.31
N LYS A 136 -15.79 -8.30 9.64
CA LYS A 136 -16.48 -8.36 10.94
C LYS A 136 -15.48 -8.56 12.08
N ILE A 137 -14.50 -9.45 11.90
CA ILE A 137 -13.42 -9.65 12.88
C ILE A 137 -12.56 -8.38 13.00
N ILE A 138 -12.24 -7.73 11.89
CA ILE A 138 -11.45 -6.49 11.93
C ILE A 138 -12.23 -5.38 12.64
N ARG A 139 -13.54 -5.24 12.39
CA ARG A 139 -14.38 -4.25 13.09
C ARG A 139 -14.34 -4.41 14.61
N SER A 140 -14.36 -5.63 15.12
CA SER A 140 -14.25 -5.86 16.57
C SER A 140 -12.86 -5.56 17.14
N GLN A 141 -11.81 -5.63 16.31
CA GLN A 141 -10.43 -5.25 16.68
C GLN A 141 -10.19 -3.72 16.64
N PHE A 142 -11.04 -2.96 15.96
CA PHE A 142 -10.91 -1.50 15.83
C PHE A 142 -12.25 -0.80 16.17
N PRO A 143 -12.73 -0.92 17.42
CA PRO A 143 -14.06 -0.46 17.81
C PRO A 143 -14.23 1.06 17.80
N SER A 144 -13.13 1.83 17.85
CA SER A 144 -13.20 3.29 17.89
C SER A 144 -13.48 3.90 16.51
N GLN A 145 -13.39 3.14 15.42
CA GLN A 145 -13.57 3.66 14.07
C GLN A 145 -15.03 4.00 13.75
N LYS A 146 -15.23 5.08 12.97
CA LYS A 146 -16.57 5.54 12.59
C LYS A 146 -17.26 4.56 11.64
N LYS A 147 -18.57 4.36 11.78
CA LYS A 147 -19.41 3.56 10.85
C LYS A 147 -19.19 3.95 9.38
N LYS A 148 -19.06 5.25 9.06
CA LYS A 148 -18.77 5.75 7.71
C LYS A 148 -17.44 5.23 7.14
N SER A 149 -16.39 5.10 7.96
CA SER A 149 -15.10 4.55 7.51
C SER A 149 -15.27 3.10 7.08
N TRP A 150 -16.00 2.29 7.86
CA TRP A 150 -16.30 0.91 7.51
C TRP A 150 -17.14 0.76 6.23
N ILE A 151 -18.20 1.57 6.09
CA ILE A 151 -19.03 1.58 4.87
C ILE A 151 -18.15 1.88 3.64
N THR A 152 -17.23 2.84 3.75
CA THR A 152 -16.32 3.22 2.67
C THR A 152 -15.36 2.09 2.32
N LEU A 153 -14.79 1.41 3.31
CA LEU A 153 -13.88 0.27 3.13
C LEU A 153 -14.58 -0.94 2.50
N VAL A 154 -15.78 -1.30 2.97
CA VAL A 154 -16.51 -2.45 2.42
C VAL A 154 -16.99 -2.17 1.00
N ALA A 155 -17.51 -0.96 0.73
CA ALA A 155 -17.90 -0.59 -0.63
C ALA A 155 -16.71 -0.64 -1.60
N GLY A 156 -15.55 -0.10 -1.21
CA GLY A 156 -14.33 -0.19 -2.02
C GLY A 156 -13.87 -1.63 -2.26
N ALA A 157 -13.97 -2.49 -1.24
CA ALA A 157 -13.66 -3.91 -1.36
C ALA A 157 -14.60 -4.63 -2.34
N TYR A 158 -15.91 -4.36 -2.27
CA TYR A 158 -16.87 -4.96 -3.20
C TYR A 158 -16.65 -4.50 -4.64
N ASP A 159 -16.43 -3.21 -4.86
CA ASP A 159 -16.09 -2.68 -6.18
C ASP A 159 -14.84 -3.39 -6.76
N PHE A 160 -13.84 -3.63 -5.91
CA PHE A 160 -12.61 -4.32 -6.29
C PHE A 160 -12.80 -5.81 -6.56
N ILE A 161 -13.59 -6.50 -5.73
CA ILE A 161 -13.94 -7.92 -5.92
C ILE A 161 -14.72 -8.11 -7.22
N ASP A 162 -15.67 -7.22 -7.51
CA ASP A 162 -16.50 -7.29 -8.71
C ASP A 162 -15.75 -6.85 -9.97
N ASN A 163 -14.74 -5.98 -9.83
CA ASN A 163 -13.95 -5.45 -10.95
C ASN A 163 -12.45 -5.42 -10.65
N THR A 164 -11.77 -6.50 -11.02
CA THR A 164 -10.32 -6.67 -10.81
C THR A 164 -9.46 -5.92 -11.84
N GLU A 165 -10.03 -5.25 -12.83
CA GLU A 165 -9.24 -4.51 -13.83
C GLU A 165 -8.68 -3.19 -13.30
N ARG A 166 -9.18 -2.72 -12.15
CA ARG A 166 -8.85 -1.43 -11.55
C ARG A 166 -8.21 -1.64 -10.18
N PRO A 167 -7.25 -0.80 -9.77
CA PRO A 167 -6.69 -0.89 -8.44
C PRO A 167 -7.67 -0.32 -7.41
N LEU A 168 -7.65 -0.88 -6.21
CA LEU A 168 -8.34 -0.31 -5.05
C LEU A 168 -7.40 0.66 -4.34
N ILE A 169 -7.75 1.96 -4.33
CA ILE A 169 -6.95 3.00 -3.69
C ILE A 169 -7.66 3.51 -2.45
N VAL A 170 -7.04 3.35 -1.28
CA VAL A 170 -7.58 3.79 0.01
C VAL A 170 -6.60 4.73 0.69
N LEU A 171 -7.03 5.95 0.96
CA LEU A 171 -6.30 6.92 1.78
C LEU A 171 -6.83 6.91 3.22
N MET A 172 -5.98 6.47 4.14
CA MET A 172 -6.22 6.51 5.58
C MET A 172 -5.53 7.74 6.17
N ASN A 173 -6.32 8.67 6.71
CA ASN A 173 -5.82 9.90 7.33
C ASN A 173 -6.10 9.89 8.84
N GLY A 174 -5.10 10.25 9.64
CA GLY A 174 -5.22 10.35 11.09
C GLY A 174 -3.87 10.61 11.75
N TYR A 175 -3.89 11.00 13.03
CA TYR A 175 -2.65 11.30 13.76
C TYR A 175 -1.95 10.07 14.34
N HIS A 176 -2.62 8.90 14.33
CA HIS A 176 -2.14 7.67 14.97
C HIS A 176 -1.59 6.68 13.94
N LYS A 177 -0.32 6.88 13.56
CA LYS A 177 0.38 6.10 12.52
C LYS A 177 0.28 4.59 12.73
N ASN A 178 0.47 4.13 13.96
CA ASN A 178 0.40 2.71 14.31
C ASN A 178 -0.99 2.12 14.03
N THR A 179 -2.06 2.83 14.40
CA THR A 179 -3.43 2.38 14.15
C THR A 179 -3.74 2.37 12.67
N MET A 180 -3.35 3.40 11.92
CA MET A 180 -3.54 3.44 10.45
C MET A 180 -2.83 2.29 9.75
N ASN A 181 -1.56 2.08 10.05
CA ASN A 181 -0.77 1.03 9.40
C ASN A 181 -1.30 -0.36 9.76
N CYS A 182 -1.69 -0.56 11.02
CA CYS A 182 -2.30 -1.80 11.47
C CYS A 182 -3.64 -2.07 10.77
N LEU A 183 -4.55 -1.09 10.74
CA LEU A 183 -5.84 -1.20 10.06
C LEU A 183 -5.66 -1.47 8.57
N GLY A 184 -4.77 -0.74 7.91
CA GLY A 184 -4.44 -0.93 6.50
C GLY A 184 -3.93 -2.34 6.19
N ARG A 185 -3.03 -2.86 7.04
CA ARG A 185 -2.52 -4.24 6.91
C ARG A 185 -3.64 -5.26 7.07
N ARG A 186 -4.43 -5.18 8.15
CA ARG A 186 -5.55 -6.10 8.41
C ARG A 186 -6.58 -6.06 7.29
N TYR A 187 -6.90 -4.87 6.79
CA TYR A 187 -7.82 -4.69 5.67
C TYR A 187 -7.35 -5.39 4.38
N MET A 188 -6.06 -5.28 4.04
CA MET A 188 -5.50 -5.99 2.88
C MET A 188 -5.42 -7.50 3.08
N GLU A 189 -5.11 -7.96 4.29
CA GLU A 189 -5.16 -9.38 4.65
C GLU A 189 -6.56 -9.97 4.44
N ALA A 190 -7.63 -9.23 4.82
CA ALA A 190 -9.01 -9.64 4.57
C ALA A 190 -9.35 -9.77 3.08
N LEU A 191 -8.64 -9.05 2.21
CA LEU A 191 -8.76 -9.14 0.75
C LEU A 191 -7.81 -10.19 0.15
N ASN A 192 -7.25 -11.07 0.99
CA ASN A 192 -6.32 -12.14 0.61
C ASN A 192 -5.13 -11.63 -0.21
N LYS A 193 -4.64 -10.42 0.10
CA LYS A 193 -3.42 -9.86 -0.50
C LYS A 193 -2.28 -9.94 0.49
N THR A 194 -1.12 -10.35 -0.01
CA THR A 194 0.13 -10.18 0.73
C THR A 194 0.46 -8.69 0.77
N VAL A 195 0.89 -8.20 1.92
CA VAL A 195 1.16 -6.78 2.11
C VAL A 195 2.65 -6.53 2.02
N THR A 196 3.07 -5.75 1.02
CA THR A 196 4.38 -5.09 1.08
C THR A 196 4.23 -3.75 1.78
N ILE A 197 4.93 -3.58 2.90
CA ILE A 197 4.95 -2.30 3.63
C ILE A 197 6.16 -1.50 3.14
N LYS A 198 5.92 -0.26 2.71
CA LYS A 198 6.95 0.72 2.36
C LYS A 198 6.69 1.98 3.16
N ASP A 199 7.69 2.44 3.90
CA ASP A 199 7.65 3.82 4.42
C ASP A 199 8.04 4.77 3.29
N ALA A 200 7.26 5.83 3.08
CA ALA A 200 7.55 6.84 2.06
C ALA A 200 8.96 7.47 2.22
N ALA A 201 9.48 7.56 3.45
CA ALA A 201 10.84 8.05 3.70
C ALA A 201 11.92 7.12 3.11
N GLN A 202 11.65 5.81 3.05
CA GLN A 202 12.58 4.83 2.47
C GLN A 202 12.65 4.92 0.94
N LEU A 203 11.64 5.53 0.30
CA LEU A 203 11.61 5.72 -1.14
C LEU A 203 12.42 6.95 -1.59
N GLN A 204 12.90 7.79 -0.67
CA GLN A 204 13.60 9.03 -1.00
C GLN A 204 14.99 8.84 -1.64
N ALA A 205 15.60 7.65 -1.51
CA ALA A 205 16.96 7.42 -2.00
C ALA A 205 17.05 7.19 -3.52
N GLY A 206 15.92 7.03 -4.20
CA GLY A 206 15.87 6.72 -5.63
C GLY A 206 15.41 7.88 -6.51
N ASP A 207 15.66 7.75 -7.81
CA ASP A 207 15.01 8.60 -8.81
C ASP A 207 13.55 8.16 -9.06
N TYR A 208 12.81 8.97 -9.83
CA TYR A 208 11.43 8.68 -10.19
C TYR A 208 11.24 7.29 -10.80
N GLY A 209 12.14 6.89 -11.72
CA GLY A 209 12.04 5.61 -12.42
C GLY A 209 12.29 4.43 -11.50
N GLU A 210 13.25 4.57 -10.58
CA GLU A 210 13.55 3.56 -9.57
C GLU A 210 12.38 3.34 -8.61
N ILE A 211 11.72 4.42 -8.15
CA ILE A 211 10.55 4.30 -7.27
C ILE A 211 9.38 3.64 -7.98
N VAL A 212 9.09 4.03 -9.22
CA VAL A 212 8.06 3.39 -10.03
C VAL A 212 8.34 1.89 -10.16
N LYS A 213 9.60 1.51 -10.42
CA LYS A 213 10.01 0.11 -10.49
C LYS A 213 9.83 -0.62 -9.16
N ILE A 214 10.31 -0.06 -8.04
CA ILE A 214 10.17 -0.65 -6.70
C ILE A 214 8.71 -0.89 -6.35
N ILE A 215 7.84 0.10 -6.64
CA ILE A 215 6.40 -0.01 -6.38
C ILE A 215 5.78 -1.07 -7.29
N LYS A 216 6.10 -1.06 -8.59
CA LYS A 216 5.62 -2.05 -9.54
C LYS A 216 5.98 -3.46 -9.10
N ASP A 217 7.24 -3.72 -8.81
CA ASP A 217 7.74 -5.03 -8.40
C ASP A 217 7.05 -5.50 -7.11
N SER A 218 6.82 -4.58 -6.17
CA SER A 218 6.08 -4.86 -4.92
C SER A 218 4.62 -5.26 -5.20
N LEU A 219 3.94 -4.54 -6.09
CA LEU A 219 2.54 -4.79 -6.45
C LEU A 219 2.39 -6.08 -7.28
N GLU A 220 3.28 -6.34 -8.24
CA GLU A 220 3.26 -7.58 -9.04
C GLU A 220 3.54 -8.82 -8.17
N MET A 221 4.42 -8.70 -7.18
CA MET A 221 4.77 -9.81 -6.28
C MET A 221 3.70 -10.09 -5.23
N SER A 222 3.12 -9.05 -4.63
CA SER A 222 2.26 -9.20 -3.43
C SER A 222 0.78 -8.89 -3.67
N GLY A 223 0.47 -8.11 -4.72
CA GLY A 223 -0.88 -7.63 -5.01
C GLY A 223 -1.38 -6.52 -4.07
N GLY A 224 -0.61 -6.15 -3.03
CA GLY A 224 -0.98 -5.15 -2.04
C GLY A 224 0.21 -4.30 -1.58
N LEU A 225 0.05 -2.98 -1.60
CA LEU A 225 1.04 -2.01 -1.11
C LEU A 225 0.45 -1.19 0.03
N LEU A 226 1.12 -1.21 1.20
CA LEU A 226 0.93 -0.23 2.26
C LEU A 226 2.01 0.85 2.15
N LEU A 227 1.66 2.01 1.59
CA LEU A 227 2.53 3.18 1.58
C LEU A 227 2.28 4.01 2.84
N SER A 228 3.18 3.91 3.80
CA SER A 228 3.05 4.61 5.07
C SER A 228 3.63 6.02 5.03
N ASN A 229 3.03 6.94 5.80
CA ASN A 229 3.55 8.29 6.03
C ASN A 229 3.68 9.14 4.76
N LEU A 230 2.62 9.27 3.97
CA LEU A 230 2.62 10.01 2.70
C LEU A 230 3.27 11.40 2.79
N GLU A 231 3.12 12.10 3.92
CA GLU A 231 3.71 13.42 4.15
C GLU A 231 5.25 13.46 4.15
N SER A 232 5.91 12.30 4.28
CA SER A 232 7.37 12.19 4.17
C SER A 232 7.83 11.95 2.74
N LEU A 233 6.93 11.73 1.78
CA LEU A 233 7.33 11.57 0.38
C LEU A 233 7.69 12.92 -0.23
N ASP A 234 8.86 13.00 -0.86
CA ASP A 234 9.23 14.19 -1.64
C ASP A 234 8.20 14.45 -2.74
N ALA A 235 7.89 15.72 -2.98
CA ALA A 235 6.86 16.13 -3.92
C ALA A 235 7.12 15.61 -5.36
N LYS A 236 8.37 15.65 -5.82
CA LYS A 236 8.71 15.14 -7.17
C LYS A 236 8.54 13.63 -7.25
N LEU A 237 8.87 12.92 -6.17
CA LEU A 237 8.73 11.48 -6.08
C LEU A 237 7.26 11.05 -5.93
N ALA A 238 6.43 11.87 -5.30
CA ALA A 238 4.98 11.66 -5.20
C ALA A 238 4.29 11.58 -6.57
N MET A 239 4.89 12.17 -7.62
CA MET A 239 4.40 12.02 -8.99
C MET A 239 4.37 10.56 -9.46
N ALA A 240 5.20 9.66 -8.90
CA ALA A 240 5.16 8.24 -9.23
C ALA A 240 3.79 7.62 -8.93
N LEU A 241 3.06 8.18 -7.98
CA LEU A 241 1.72 7.72 -7.60
C LEU A 241 0.66 8.01 -8.68
N HIS A 242 0.92 8.88 -9.68
CA HIS A 242 0.02 9.05 -10.82
C HIS A 242 -0.26 7.74 -11.52
N ASN A 243 0.79 7.01 -11.89
CA ASN A 243 0.65 5.75 -12.62
C ASN A 243 0.14 4.63 -11.71
N VAL A 244 0.55 4.65 -10.43
CA VAL A 244 0.18 3.62 -9.45
C VAL A 244 -1.31 3.70 -9.11
N CYS A 245 -1.85 4.91 -8.95
CA CYS A 245 -3.23 5.14 -8.53
C CYS A 245 -4.16 5.49 -9.70
N ASP A 246 -3.73 5.30 -10.94
CA ASP A 246 -4.59 5.52 -12.11
C ASP A 246 -5.67 4.44 -12.20
N LYS A 247 -6.93 4.82 -12.42
CA LYS A 247 -8.05 3.88 -12.55
C LYS A 247 -8.24 3.34 -13.96
N GLU A 248 -7.79 4.09 -14.96
CA GLU A 248 -8.00 3.76 -16.36
C GLU A 248 -6.78 3.03 -16.93
N THR A 249 -5.58 3.49 -16.58
CA THR A 249 -4.32 2.86 -17.00
C THR A 249 -3.39 2.61 -15.81
N PRO A 250 -3.79 1.77 -14.84
CA PRO A 250 -2.97 1.47 -13.67
C PRO A 250 -1.66 0.80 -14.06
N LEU A 251 -0.61 1.09 -13.27
CA LEU A 251 0.68 0.43 -13.38
C LEU A 251 0.58 -1.09 -13.20
N VAL A 252 -0.27 -1.54 -12.28
CA VAL A 252 -0.55 -2.96 -12.00
C VAL A 252 -2.06 -3.12 -11.75
N LYS A 253 -2.76 -3.88 -12.61
CA LYS A 253 -4.17 -4.24 -12.43
C LYS A 253 -4.34 -5.22 -11.25
N ASN A 254 -5.57 -5.37 -10.74
CA ASN A 254 -5.90 -6.28 -9.62
C ASN A 254 -5.00 -6.08 -8.39
N SER A 255 -4.70 -4.82 -8.08
CA SER A 255 -3.82 -4.43 -6.99
C SER A 255 -4.52 -3.54 -5.97
N ILE A 256 -4.05 -3.56 -4.73
CA ILE A 256 -4.58 -2.75 -3.64
C ILE A 256 -3.48 -1.81 -3.16
N VAL A 257 -3.79 -0.53 -3.06
CA VAL A 257 -2.87 0.48 -2.54
C VAL A 257 -3.55 1.16 -1.36
N VAL A 258 -3.03 0.92 -0.17
CA VAL A 258 -3.42 1.64 1.04
C VAL A 258 -2.33 2.66 1.33
N ILE A 259 -2.72 3.93 1.42
CA ILE A 259 -1.84 5.05 1.71
C ILE A 259 -2.20 5.59 3.09
N THR A 260 -1.23 5.75 3.99
CA THR A 260 -1.46 6.38 5.30
C THR A 260 -0.84 7.76 5.36
N ALA A 261 -1.55 8.72 5.95
CA ALA A 261 -1.11 10.10 6.08
C ALA A 261 -1.32 10.60 7.51
N GLY A 262 -0.24 11.09 8.13
CA GLY A 262 -0.25 11.68 9.49
C GLY A 262 -0.86 13.07 9.57
N ARG A 263 -1.27 13.63 8.41
CA ARG A 263 -1.80 14.98 8.22
C ARG A 263 -2.92 14.94 7.19
N THR A 264 -3.72 16.00 7.16
CA THR A 264 -4.74 16.13 6.10
C THR A 264 -4.09 16.20 4.73
N LEU A 265 -4.79 15.67 3.72
CA LEU A 265 -4.27 15.72 2.36
C LEU A 265 -4.11 17.16 1.86
N ASP A 266 -4.98 18.06 2.31
CA ASP A 266 -4.88 19.49 1.99
C ASP A 266 -3.60 20.12 2.57
N ASP A 267 -3.11 19.65 3.73
CA ASP A 267 -1.83 20.12 4.29
C ASP A 267 -0.63 19.57 3.53
N ILE A 268 -0.71 18.34 3.03
CA ILE A 268 0.31 17.75 2.15
C ILE A 268 0.34 18.49 0.81
N GLU A 269 -0.84 18.77 0.23
CA GLU A 269 -0.99 19.50 -1.02
C GLU A 269 -0.31 20.88 -0.95
N LYS A 270 -0.52 21.65 0.13
CA LYS A 270 0.14 22.95 0.37
C LYS A 270 1.67 22.87 0.36
N VAL A 271 2.26 21.73 0.72
CA VAL A 271 3.71 21.53 0.67
C VAL A 271 4.12 21.19 -0.76
N TRP A 272 3.37 20.32 -1.44
CA TRP A 272 3.66 19.87 -2.80
C TRP A 272 3.45 20.94 -3.88
N THR A 273 2.55 21.92 -3.69
CA THR A 273 2.35 23.06 -4.62
C THR A 273 3.63 23.86 -4.88
N LYS A 274 4.62 23.79 -3.98
CA LYS A 274 5.91 24.48 -4.15
C LYS A 274 6.83 23.80 -5.18
N HIS A 275 6.53 22.56 -5.55
CA HIS A 275 7.43 21.68 -6.29
C HIS A 275 6.77 20.96 -7.46
N ILE A 276 5.43 20.94 -7.52
CA ILE A 276 4.63 20.32 -8.57
C ILE A 276 3.75 21.41 -9.18
N GLU A 277 3.66 21.43 -10.52
CA GLU A 277 2.74 22.31 -11.24
C GLU A 277 1.28 22.01 -10.84
N ASP A 278 0.45 23.05 -10.75
CA ASP A 278 -0.91 22.96 -10.21
C ASP A 278 -1.77 21.88 -10.92
N ASP A 279 -1.69 21.79 -12.24
CA ASP A 279 -2.45 20.81 -13.03
C ASP A 279 -2.04 19.37 -12.72
N LYS A 280 -0.72 19.13 -12.61
CA LYS A 280 -0.15 17.83 -12.22
C LYS A 280 -0.50 17.46 -10.79
N LEU A 281 -0.52 18.43 -9.88
CA LEU A 281 -0.87 18.22 -8.48
C LEU A 281 -2.35 17.90 -8.32
N VAL A 282 -3.24 18.65 -8.96
CA VAL A 282 -4.69 18.37 -8.94
C VAL A 282 -4.98 16.97 -9.47
N ALA A 283 -4.33 16.59 -10.56
CA ALA A 283 -4.46 15.26 -11.15
C ALA A 283 -3.90 14.15 -10.24
N LEU A 284 -2.83 14.42 -9.47
CA LEU A 284 -2.29 13.49 -8.48
C LEU A 284 -3.27 13.30 -7.32
N VAL A 285 -3.69 14.42 -6.71
CA VAL A 285 -4.61 14.46 -5.56
C VAL A 285 -5.91 13.75 -5.88
N THR A 286 -6.45 13.94 -7.08
CA THR A 286 -7.68 13.26 -7.52
C THR A 286 -7.55 11.74 -7.51
N ARG A 287 -6.41 11.20 -7.95
CA ARG A 287 -6.16 9.74 -8.00
C ARG A 287 -5.99 9.12 -6.61
N ILE A 288 -5.25 9.79 -5.72
CA ILE A 288 -5.02 9.29 -4.36
C ILE A 288 -6.24 9.47 -3.43
N ARG A 289 -7.16 10.41 -3.76
CA ARG A 289 -8.34 10.74 -2.95
C ARG A 289 -9.57 9.90 -3.31
N ASP A 290 -9.40 8.72 -3.92
CA ASP A 290 -10.52 7.90 -4.37
C ASP A 290 -11.45 7.48 -3.21
N ARG A 291 -10.90 6.77 -2.22
CA ARG A 291 -11.61 6.38 -1.00
C ARG A 291 -10.84 6.92 0.19
N VAL A 292 -11.39 7.93 0.88
CA VAL A 292 -10.75 8.55 2.04
C VAL A 292 -11.48 8.17 3.31
N ILE A 293 -10.74 7.67 4.30
CA ILE A 293 -11.26 7.44 5.65
C ILE A 293 -10.43 8.19 6.69
N THR A 294 -11.10 8.61 7.77
CA THR A 294 -10.42 9.08 8.97
C THR A 294 -10.25 7.92 9.93
N VAL A 295 -9.02 7.73 10.41
CA VAL A 295 -8.68 6.69 11.36
C VAL A 295 -8.53 7.29 12.76
N LEU A 296 -9.28 6.74 13.71
CA LEU A 296 -9.24 7.10 15.12
C LEU A 296 -8.21 6.22 15.86
N PRO A 297 -7.65 6.66 17.00
CA PRO A 297 -6.76 5.81 17.80
C PRO A 297 -7.46 4.56 18.29
N GLU A 298 -6.69 3.49 18.51
CA GLU A 298 -7.12 2.33 19.28
C GLU A 298 -6.12 2.10 20.41
N GLU A 299 -6.61 1.73 21.59
CA GLU A 299 -5.77 1.44 22.76
C GLU A 299 -5.06 0.10 22.62
N ASN A 300 -5.75 -0.90 22.05
CA ASN A 300 -5.26 -2.28 21.92
C ASN A 300 -5.17 -2.66 20.45
N LEU A 301 -3.99 -2.55 19.86
CA LEU A 301 -3.78 -2.93 18.45
C LEU A 301 -3.48 -4.43 18.34
N PRO A 302 -4.11 -5.15 17.37
CA PRO A 302 -3.83 -6.57 17.11
C PRO A 302 -2.51 -6.80 16.37
N CYS A 303 -1.77 -5.73 16.05
CA CYS A 303 -0.58 -5.74 15.24
C CYS A 303 0.67 -5.58 16.08
N ASP A 304 1.64 -6.47 15.88
CA ASP A 304 2.99 -6.26 16.41
C ASP A 304 3.62 -5.03 15.73
N LEU A 305 4.09 -4.11 16.56
CA LEU A 305 4.87 -2.93 16.17
C LEU A 305 6.34 -3.34 15.98
N ASN A 306 6.61 -4.11 14.92
CA ASN A 306 7.99 -4.45 14.52
C ASN A 306 8.52 -3.44 13.50
#